data_AF-A0A2K9NRW5-F1
#
_entry.id   AF-A0A2K9NRW5-F1
#
_cell.length_a   1.000
_cell.length_b   1.000
_cell.length_c   1.000
_cell.angle_alpha   90.00
_cell.angle_beta   90.00
_cell.angle_gamma   90.00
#
_symmetry.space_group_name_H-M   'P 1'
#
loop_
_entity.id
_entity.type
_entity.pdbx_description
1 polymer ?
#
loop_
_entity_poly.entity_id
_entity_poly.type
_entity_poly.pdbx_seq_one_letter_code
_entity_poly.pdbx_strand_id
1 'polypeptide(L)'
;MSQNTIKKGRILVYRVYDIGEEIDLEKAEKLLQQENAARSKFKLKKINQQAVIVSNDPLSVALGNYAYADHDMSFNPEVSAKIWEFGALSITFDFPIPEGTTIDQLRAISDRIQNYDLLDVYARGKARELSLQIKDSMAKTNEWEVNEDYILYYIESFANNYQDASTILAEEDIAALIINEEKDQLAPQIKERIYTSKLQYYKNDLAIIDWNSAFIIEPSGSMDIPDVIEFALNQLLEMRYYDDLLDKKLKDLYSAVELKEMSIFSSRYTDLALEAGQRYIEIAEIVEAVENSLKVIGDLYHSTVFRMASNKFRFSDWQSSIDNKLDNMAELCKLLLDNITSRRSHLLELIIIALISIELIPFVKQLIDYMNR
;
A
#
# COMPACT_ATOMS: atom_id res chain seq x y z
N MET A 1 -42.63 -12.17 0.21
CA MET A 1 -41.35 -12.77 -0.21
C MET A 1 -40.63 -13.17 1.06
N SER A 2 -40.17 -14.41 1.16
CA SER A 2 -39.44 -14.89 2.34
C SER A 2 -38.13 -14.12 2.39
N GLN A 3 -37.92 -13.31 3.42
CA GLN A 3 -36.71 -12.48 3.55
C GLN A 3 -35.49 -13.40 3.73
N ASN A 4 -34.43 -13.17 2.97
CA ASN A 4 -33.25 -14.04 3.04
C ASN A 4 -32.42 -13.67 4.27
N THR A 5 -32.43 -14.54 5.27
CA THR A 5 -31.69 -14.34 6.51
C THR A 5 -30.39 -15.12 6.51
N ILE A 6 -29.33 -14.50 7.03
CA ILE A 6 -28.01 -15.10 7.20
C ILE A 6 -28.06 -16.07 8.39
N LYS A 7 -27.60 -17.30 8.16
CA LYS A 7 -27.48 -18.32 9.20
C LYS A 7 -26.10 -18.27 9.87
N LYS A 8 -25.06 -18.10 9.05
CA LYS A 8 -23.68 -17.98 9.53
C LYS A 8 -22.89 -17.06 8.60
N GLY A 9 -22.26 -16.07 9.18
CA GLY A 9 -21.41 -15.12 8.49
C GLY A 9 -20.69 -14.20 9.46
N ARG A 10 -19.82 -13.36 8.92
CA ARG A 10 -19.03 -12.38 9.64
C ARG A 10 -18.73 -11.16 8.78
N ILE A 11 -18.41 -10.05 9.41
CA ILE A 11 -17.91 -8.84 8.76
C ILE A 11 -16.45 -8.69 9.19
N LEU A 12 -15.54 -8.70 8.22
CA LEU A 12 -14.12 -8.49 8.45
C LEU A 12 -13.82 -7.03 8.13
N VAL A 13 -13.35 -6.29 9.12
CA VAL A 13 -12.96 -4.89 8.97
C VAL A 13 -11.45 -4.80 9.07
N TYR A 14 -10.81 -4.42 7.97
CA TYR A 14 -9.36 -4.31 7.86
C TYR A 14 -8.90 -2.86 8.07
N ARG A 15 -7.76 -2.73 8.73
CA ARG A 15 -6.94 -1.52 8.79
C ARG A 15 -5.49 -1.89 8.54
N VAL A 16 -4.89 -1.34 7.50
CA VAL A 16 -3.52 -1.68 7.11
C VAL A 16 -2.61 -0.47 7.28
N TYR A 17 -1.48 -0.69 7.93
CA TYR A 17 -0.50 0.34 8.28
C TYR A 17 0.88 -0.05 7.78
N ASP A 18 1.65 0.94 7.39
CA ASP A 18 3.08 0.79 7.15
C ASP A 18 3.80 1.02 8.48
N ILE A 19 4.60 0.05 8.90
CA ILE A 19 5.31 0.07 10.19
C ILE A 19 6.83 0.11 10.02
N GLY A 20 7.33 -0.04 8.80
CA GLY A 20 8.77 -0.09 8.53
C GLY A 20 9.10 -0.64 7.15
N GLU A 21 10.38 -0.89 6.93
CA GLU A 21 10.89 -1.63 5.77
C GLU A 21 10.96 -3.14 6.10
N GLU A 22 11.86 -3.89 5.46
CA GLU A 22 11.97 -5.34 5.61
C GLU A 22 11.99 -5.82 7.08
N ILE A 23 11.19 -6.85 7.38
CA ILE A 23 11.01 -7.44 8.70
C ILE A 23 11.46 -8.91 8.69
N ASP A 24 12.42 -9.24 9.56
CA ASP A 24 12.76 -10.62 9.91
C ASP A 24 11.61 -11.23 10.74
N LEU A 25 10.71 -11.97 10.08
CA LEU A 25 9.52 -12.54 10.70
C LEU A 25 9.86 -13.58 11.79
N GLU A 26 10.95 -14.34 11.65
CA GLU A 26 11.37 -15.29 12.69
C GLU A 26 11.85 -14.57 13.95
N LYS A 27 12.59 -13.47 13.78
CA LYS A 27 13.03 -12.64 14.89
C LYS A 27 11.86 -11.91 15.54
N ALA A 28 10.92 -11.38 14.75
CA ALA A 28 9.68 -10.78 15.23
C ALA A 28 8.88 -11.77 16.08
N GLU A 29 8.72 -13.02 15.61
CA GLU A 29 8.03 -14.08 16.35
C GLU A 29 8.68 -14.33 17.72
N LYS A 30 10.02 -14.46 17.75
CA LYS A 30 10.78 -14.67 18.99
C LYS A 30 10.61 -13.51 19.97
N LEU A 31 10.64 -12.25 19.50
CA LEU A 31 10.43 -11.05 20.32
C LEU A 31 9.03 -11.06 20.96
N LEU A 32 8.00 -11.34 20.16
CA LEU A 32 6.63 -11.41 20.65
C LEU A 32 6.43 -12.57 21.64
N GLN A 33 7.04 -13.74 21.42
CA GLN A 33 6.96 -14.86 22.37
C GLN A 33 7.59 -14.52 23.73
N GLN A 34 8.73 -13.83 23.74
CA GLN A 34 9.42 -13.43 24.96
C GLN A 34 8.61 -12.42 25.77
N GLU A 35 8.01 -11.43 25.11
CA GLU A 35 7.13 -10.48 25.80
C GLU A 35 5.82 -11.12 26.25
N ASN A 36 5.25 -12.05 25.49
CA ASN A 36 4.04 -12.79 25.87
C ASN A 36 4.24 -13.67 27.10
N ALA A 37 5.42 -14.28 27.26
CA ALA A 37 5.79 -15.03 28.47
C ALA A 37 5.91 -14.12 29.71
N ALA A 38 6.23 -12.84 29.52
CA ALA A 38 6.35 -11.85 30.60
C ALA A 38 5.03 -11.11 30.90
N ARG A 39 4.16 -10.93 29.89
CA ARG A 39 2.88 -10.23 29.95
C ARG A 39 1.92 -10.89 28.95
N SER A 40 1.00 -11.72 29.44
CA SER A 40 -0.02 -12.45 28.66
C SER A 40 -0.92 -11.52 27.84
N LYS A 41 -0.47 -11.03 26.68
CA LYS A 41 -1.22 -10.08 25.85
C LYS A 41 -1.51 -10.56 24.43
N PHE A 42 -0.68 -11.42 23.84
CA PHE A 42 -0.87 -11.89 22.47
C PHE A 42 -0.70 -13.42 22.35
N LYS A 43 -1.42 -14.04 21.41
CA LYS A 43 -1.25 -15.46 21.07
C LYS A 43 -0.91 -15.59 19.59
N LEU A 44 0.15 -16.32 19.28
CA LEU A 44 0.52 -16.64 17.91
C LEU A 44 -0.42 -17.71 17.35
N LYS A 45 -0.91 -17.51 16.12
CA LYS A 45 -1.68 -18.51 15.38
C LYS A 45 -0.83 -19.01 14.22
N LYS A 46 -0.70 -20.33 14.09
CA LYS A 46 -0.12 -20.94 12.89
C LYS A 46 -1.22 -21.01 11.82
N ILE A 47 -1.02 -20.31 10.72
CA ILE A 47 -1.92 -20.38 9.57
C ILE A 47 -1.46 -21.53 8.66
N ASN A 48 -2.44 -22.18 8.01
CA ASN A 48 -2.22 -23.15 6.96
C ASN A 48 -2.91 -22.58 5.71
N GLN A 49 -2.23 -21.73 4.95
CA GLN A 49 -2.75 -21.13 3.72
C GLN A 49 -1.98 -21.68 2.53
N GLN A 50 -2.67 -22.36 1.61
CA GLN A 50 -2.10 -22.83 0.34
C GLN A 50 -2.29 -21.78 -0.78
N ALA A 51 -2.88 -20.63 -0.46
CA ALA A 51 -3.47 -19.68 -1.39
C ALA A 51 -2.52 -18.59 -1.93
N VAL A 52 -1.59 -18.11 -1.11
CA VAL A 52 -0.70 -17.01 -1.47
C VAL A 52 0.73 -17.51 -1.46
N ILE A 53 1.40 -17.47 -2.61
CA ILE A 53 2.85 -17.73 -2.66
C ILE A 53 3.56 -16.44 -2.28
N VAL A 54 3.67 -16.19 -0.97
CA VAL A 54 4.63 -15.23 -0.43
C VAL A 54 5.92 -15.99 -0.15
N SER A 55 7.07 -15.35 -0.32
CA SER A 55 8.37 -15.95 0.02
C SER A 55 8.39 -16.45 1.48
N ASN A 56 7.71 -15.72 2.38
CA ASN A 56 7.47 -16.11 3.78
C ASN A 56 6.02 -15.81 4.20
N ASP A 57 5.40 -16.75 4.92
CA ASP A 57 4.05 -16.58 5.47
C ASP A 57 4.00 -15.40 6.48
N PRO A 58 2.96 -14.56 6.45
CA PRO A 58 2.84 -13.44 7.39
C PRO A 58 2.67 -13.93 8.84
N LEU A 59 3.29 -13.21 9.77
CA LEU A 59 3.22 -13.53 11.19
C LEU A 59 1.88 -13.09 11.78
N SER A 60 1.08 -14.05 12.26
CA SER A 60 -0.26 -13.83 12.78
C SER A 60 -0.32 -13.72 14.31
N VAL A 61 -0.91 -12.64 14.80
CA VAL A 61 -0.97 -12.28 16.22
C VAL A 61 -2.42 -12.07 16.64
N ALA A 62 -2.92 -12.84 17.60
CA ALA A 62 -4.23 -12.61 18.20
C ALA A 62 -4.15 -11.48 19.23
N LEU A 63 -4.97 -10.45 19.07
CA LEU A 63 -5.03 -9.24 19.91
C LEU A 63 -6.16 -9.28 20.96
N GLY A 64 -6.94 -10.36 20.99
CA GLY A 64 -8.05 -10.56 21.91
C GLY A 64 -9.38 -10.12 21.31
N ASN A 65 -10.28 -9.60 22.14
CA ASN A 65 -11.57 -9.08 21.68
C ASN A 65 -11.67 -7.58 21.92
N TYR A 66 -12.35 -6.89 21.02
CA TYR A 66 -12.68 -5.47 21.17
C TYR A 66 -14.13 -5.32 21.61
N ALA A 67 -14.38 -4.62 22.71
CA ALA A 67 -15.73 -4.36 23.18
C ALA A 67 -16.36 -3.21 22.37
N TYR A 68 -17.01 -3.56 21.26
CA TYR A 68 -17.73 -2.62 20.42
C TYR A 68 -19.06 -2.26 21.07
N ALA A 69 -19.30 -0.97 21.27
CA ALA A 69 -20.55 -0.44 21.77
C ALA A 69 -20.88 0.88 21.07
N ASP A 70 -21.93 0.84 20.27
CA ASP A 70 -22.49 2.00 19.57
C ASP A 70 -24.01 2.03 19.79
N HIS A 71 -24.46 2.96 20.63
CA HIS A 71 -25.86 3.13 21.05
C HIS A 71 -26.53 1.82 21.51
N ASP A 72 -27.42 1.26 20.69
CA ASP A 72 -28.20 0.04 20.91
C ASP A 72 -27.53 -1.23 20.36
N MET A 73 -26.34 -1.10 19.78
CA MET A 73 -25.58 -2.18 19.18
C MET A 73 -24.34 -2.49 20.02
N SER A 74 -24.20 -3.76 20.41
CA SER A 74 -23.00 -4.23 21.08
C SER A 74 -22.50 -5.52 20.45
N PHE A 75 -21.21 -5.52 20.13
CA PHE A 75 -20.49 -6.66 19.60
C PHE A 75 -19.19 -6.85 20.37
N ASN A 76 -18.63 -8.06 20.30
CA ASN A 76 -17.32 -8.35 20.87
C ASN A 76 -16.42 -9.01 19.82
N PRO A 77 -16.12 -8.32 18.70
CA PRO A 77 -15.31 -8.87 17.61
C PRO A 77 -13.97 -9.42 18.10
N GLU A 78 -13.54 -10.53 17.50
CA GLU A 78 -12.15 -10.98 17.67
C GLU A 78 -11.25 -10.05 16.87
N VAL A 79 -10.12 -9.66 17.44
CA VAL A 79 -9.13 -8.81 16.79
C VAL A 79 -7.84 -9.59 16.60
N SER A 80 -7.31 -9.54 15.39
CA SER A 80 -6.03 -10.12 15.03
C SER A 80 -5.19 -9.12 14.26
N ALA A 81 -3.89 -9.39 14.19
CA ALA A 81 -2.96 -8.70 13.33
C ALA A 81 -2.21 -9.69 12.45
N LYS A 82 -1.85 -9.28 11.23
CA LYS A 82 -0.84 -9.97 10.41
C LYS A 82 0.29 -9.01 10.09
N ILE A 83 1.52 -9.45 10.36
CA ILE A 83 2.75 -8.72 10.05
C ILE A 83 3.34 -9.33 8.79
N TRP A 84 3.64 -8.50 7.81
CA TRP A 84 4.21 -8.91 6.54
C TRP A 84 5.71 -8.59 6.48
N GLU A 85 6.48 -9.42 5.79
CA GLU A 85 7.95 -9.27 5.69
C GLU A 85 8.39 -7.96 5.05
N PHE A 86 7.52 -7.30 4.29
CA PHE A 86 7.78 -6.04 3.60
C PHE A 86 7.36 -4.81 4.41
N GLY A 87 7.13 -4.95 5.72
CA GLY A 87 6.91 -3.79 6.57
C GLY A 87 5.46 -3.34 6.74
N ALA A 88 4.51 -4.07 6.17
CA ALA A 88 3.08 -3.83 6.35
C ALA A 88 2.50 -4.60 7.55
N LEU A 89 1.48 -4.02 8.17
CA LEU A 89 0.72 -4.61 9.26
C LEU A 89 -0.78 -4.41 9.04
N SER A 90 -1.52 -5.50 8.91
CA SER A 90 -2.98 -5.47 8.92
C SER A 90 -3.53 -5.77 10.31
N ILE A 91 -4.54 -5.01 10.73
CA ILE A 91 -5.38 -5.25 11.90
C ILE A 91 -6.77 -5.60 11.38
N THR A 92 -7.32 -6.73 11.84
CA THR A 92 -8.61 -7.24 11.40
C THR A 92 -9.55 -7.38 12.58
N PHE A 93 -10.73 -6.77 12.49
CA PHE A 93 -11.84 -7.01 13.39
C PHE A 93 -12.81 -8.00 12.74
N ASP A 94 -12.99 -9.17 13.36
CA ASP A 94 -13.94 -10.20 12.94
C ASP A 94 -15.24 -10.03 13.74
N PHE A 95 -16.23 -9.35 13.14
CA PHE A 95 -17.56 -9.17 13.71
C PHE A 95 -18.47 -10.34 13.32
N PRO A 96 -18.91 -11.18 14.27
CA PRO A 96 -19.87 -12.23 13.96
C PRO A 96 -21.23 -11.63 13.58
N ILE A 97 -21.81 -12.10 12.47
CA ILE A 97 -23.17 -11.69 12.07
C ILE A 97 -24.17 -12.52 12.89
N PRO A 98 -25.11 -11.87 13.62
CA PRO A 98 -26.14 -12.59 14.36
C PRO A 98 -26.99 -13.49 13.45
N GLU A 99 -27.29 -14.71 13.90
CA GLU A 99 -28.18 -15.62 13.16
C GLU A 99 -29.56 -14.97 12.97
N GLY A 100 -30.10 -15.05 11.76
CA GLY A 100 -31.38 -14.43 11.40
C GLY A 100 -31.27 -13.01 10.84
N THR A 101 -30.06 -12.44 10.76
CA THR A 101 -29.85 -11.10 10.19
C THR A 101 -30.22 -11.05 8.70
N THR A 102 -31.03 -10.08 8.30
CA THR A 102 -31.37 -9.83 6.89
C THR A 102 -30.30 -8.98 6.19
N ILE A 103 -30.30 -8.90 4.85
CA ILE A 103 -29.35 -8.04 4.12
C ILE A 103 -29.54 -6.55 4.47
N ASP A 104 -30.77 -6.08 4.66
CA ASP A 104 -31.04 -4.70 5.07
C ASP A 104 -30.51 -4.41 6.49
N GLN A 105 -30.69 -5.36 7.42
CA GLN A 105 -30.12 -5.24 8.76
C GLN A 105 -28.59 -5.27 8.73
N LEU A 106 -28.00 -6.12 7.88
CA LEU A 106 -26.55 -6.15 7.67
C LEU A 106 -26.02 -4.82 7.16
N ARG A 107 -26.76 -4.13 6.28
CA ARG A 107 -26.39 -2.80 5.79
C ARG A 107 -26.43 -1.75 6.91
N ALA A 108 -27.46 -1.76 7.75
CA ALA A 108 -27.52 -0.88 8.92
C ALA A 108 -26.39 -1.14 9.93
N ILE A 109 -26.00 -2.41 10.11
CA ILE A 109 -24.83 -2.79 10.92
C ILE A 109 -23.54 -2.26 10.29
N SER A 110 -23.37 -2.46 8.99
CA SER A 110 -22.23 -1.97 8.23
C SER A 110 -22.04 -0.47 8.38
N ASP A 111 -23.09 0.31 8.14
CA ASP A 111 -23.00 1.77 8.15
C ASP A 111 -22.51 2.29 9.52
N ARG A 112 -23.02 1.72 10.61
CA ARG A 112 -22.57 2.05 11.96
C ARG A 112 -21.12 1.66 12.21
N ILE A 113 -20.69 0.48 11.78
CA ILE A 113 -19.30 0.04 11.90
C ILE A 113 -18.35 0.97 11.13
N GLN A 114 -18.71 1.35 9.90
CA GLN A 114 -17.88 2.21 9.05
C GLN A 114 -17.78 3.64 9.60
N ASN A 115 -18.83 4.14 10.27
CA ASN A 115 -18.86 5.48 10.86
C ASN A 115 -18.36 5.53 12.33
N TYR A 116 -17.72 4.46 12.83
CA TYR A 116 -17.27 4.37 14.21
C TYR A 116 -15.76 4.61 14.37
N ASP A 117 -15.39 5.90 14.52
CA ASP A 117 -14.00 6.39 14.61
C ASP A 117 -13.12 5.69 15.66
N LEU A 118 -13.72 5.13 16.72
CA LEU A 118 -12.97 4.46 17.79
C LEU A 118 -12.29 3.15 17.33
N LEU A 119 -12.72 2.54 16.22
CA LEU A 119 -11.99 1.42 15.62
C LEU A 119 -10.63 1.88 15.09
N ASP A 120 -10.56 3.03 14.42
CA ASP A 120 -9.32 3.54 13.83
C ASP A 120 -8.32 3.91 14.91
N VAL A 121 -8.79 4.55 15.99
CA VAL A 121 -7.98 4.90 17.15
C VAL A 121 -7.42 3.64 17.81
N TYR A 122 -8.25 2.61 18.00
CA TYR A 122 -7.82 1.35 18.60
C TYR A 122 -6.82 0.61 17.70
N ALA A 123 -7.12 0.46 16.41
CA ALA A 123 -6.28 -0.23 15.43
C ALA A 123 -4.91 0.45 15.31
N ARG A 124 -4.86 1.78 15.18
CA ARG A 124 -3.61 2.54 15.15
C ARG A 124 -2.81 2.41 16.44
N GLY A 125 -3.49 2.41 17.59
CA GLY A 125 -2.87 2.17 18.89
C GLY A 125 -2.21 0.79 18.97
N LYS A 126 -2.90 -0.26 18.49
CA LYS A 126 -2.37 -1.62 18.43
C LYS A 126 -1.25 -1.79 17.43
N ALA A 127 -1.34 -1.13 16.28
CA ALA A 127 -0.28 -1.12 15.28
C ALA A 127 1.01 -0.53 15.84
N ARG A 128 0.92 0.61 16.54
CA ARG A 128 2.06 1.22 17.24
C ARG A 128 2.60 0.34 18.37
N GLU A 129 1.72 -0.28 19.17
CA GLU A 129 2.14 -1.24 20.21
C GLU A 129 2.98 -2.36 19.59
N LEU A 130 2.46 -3.06 18.57
CA LEU A 130 3.16 -4.16 17.92
C LEU A 130 4.46 -3.71 17.25
N SER A 131 4.44 -2.61 16.48
CA SER A 131 5.63 -2.05 15.82
C SER A 131 6.77 -1.79 16.81
N LEU A 132 6.48 -1.24 17.99
CA LEU A 132 7.47 -1.03 19.03
C LEU A 132 8.05 -2.33 19.60
N GLN A 133 7.23 -3.37 19.74
CA GLN A 133 7.64 -4.68 20.27
C GLN A 133 8.56 -5.44 19.32
N ILE A 134 8.34 -5.30 18.01
CA ILE A 134 9.13 -5.96 16.96
C ILE A 134 10.12 -5.02 16.28
N LYS A 135 10.37 -3.83 16.82
CA LYS A 135 11.28 -2.83 16.24
C LYS A 135 12.66 -3.41 15.89
N ASP A 136 13.21 -4.24 16.77
CA ASP A 136 14.54 -4.82 16.57
C ASP A 136 14.60 -5.85 15.44
N SER A 137 13.46 -6.33 14.92
CA SER A 137 13.42 -7.20 13.73
C SER A 137 13.25 -6.44 12.42
N MET A 138 13.13 -5.12 12.45
CA MET A 138 12.97 -4.29 11.25
C MET A 138 14.31 -3.73 10.79
N ALA A 139 14.53 -3.65 9.48
CA ALA A 139 15.66 -2.90 8.92
C ALA A 139 15.58 -1.42 9.30
N LYS A 140 14.37 -0.86 9.23
CA LYS A 140 14.07 0.52 9.61
C LYS A 140 12.59 0.67 9.95
N THR A 141 12.29 1.45 10.98
CA THR A 141 10.92 1.81 11.34
C THR A 141 10.43 2.98 10.52
N ASN A 142 9.15 3.00 10.20
CA ASN A 142 8.52 4.11 9.51
C ASN A 142 7.28 4.58 10.28
N GLU A 143 7.01 5.89 10.20
CA GLU A 143 5.80 6.50 10.76
C GLU A 143 5.09 7.24 9.63
N TRP A 144 4.33 6.49 8.83
CA TRP A 144 3.49 7.04 7.78
C TRP A 144 2.04 7.13 8.28
N GLU A 145 1.42 8.31 8.12
CA GLU A 145 0.11 8.58 8.70
C GLU A 145 -1.05 7.96 7.89
N VAL A 146 -0.81 7.65 6.62
CA VAL A 146 -1.80 7.04 5.72
C VAL A 146 -1.99 5.58 6.09
N ASN A 147 -3.23 5.12 6.03
CA ASN A 147 -3.60 3.73 6.20
C ASN A 147 -4.61 3.34 5.11
N GLU A 148 -4.73 2.04 4.87
CA GLU A 148 -5.84 1.49 4.10
C GLU A 148 -6.92 0.96 5.03
N ASP A 149 -8.16 1.04 4.56
CA ASP A 149 -9.31 0.42 5.17
C ASP A 149 -10.10 -0.41 4.15
N TYR A 150 -10.73 -1.48 4.63
CA TYR A 150 -11.54 -2.33 3.77
C TYR A 150 -12.55 -3.10 4.61
N ILE A 151 -13.76 -3.31 4.07
CA ILE A 151 -14.81 -4.09 4.74
C ILE A 151 -15.24 -5.27 3.89
N LEU A 152 -15.28 -6.46 4.46
CA LEU A 152 -15.62 -7.69 3.75
C LEU A 152 -16.76 -8.41 4.46
N TYR A 153 -17.87 -8.62 3.74
CA TYR A 153 -19.01 -9.40 4.19
C TYR A 153 -18.81 -10.84 3.78
N TYR A 154 -18.52 -11.71 4.75
CA TYR A 154 -18.24 -13.12 4.51
C TYR A 154 -19.38 -13.98 5.01
N ILE A 155 -20.11 -14.62 4.09
CA ILE A 155 -21.28 -15.43 4.39
C ILE A 155 -20.96 -16.89 4.11
N GLU A 156 -21.10 -17.74 5.12
CA GLU A 156 -20.94 -19.18 4.96
C GLU A 156 -22.26 -19.85 4.58
N SER A 157 -23.38 -19.36 5.14
CA SER A 157 -24.69 -19.90 4.80
C SER A 157 -25.84 -18.94 5.07
N PHE A 158 -26.86 -19.04 4.22
CA PHE A 158 -28.18 -18.46 4.42
C PHE A 158 -29.13 -19.50 5.01
N ALA A 159 -30.21 -19.05 5.65
CA ALA A 159 -31.28 -19.92 6.11
C ALA A 159 -31.98 -20.61 4.92
N ASN A 160 -32.12 -19.88 3.80
CA ASN A 160 -32.52 -20.45 2.52
C ASN A 160 -31.30 -21.11 1.87
N ASN A 161 -31.41 -22.42 1.62
CA ASN A 161 -30.30 -23.18 1.03
C ASN A 161 -30.23 -22.95 -0.48
N TYR A 162 -29.49 -21.91 -0.89
CA TYR A 162 -29.28 -21.59 -2.29
C TYR A 162 -28.48 -22.69 -2.99
N GLN A 163 -29.05 -23.24 -4.07
CA GLN A 163 -28.32 -24.13 -4.99
C GLN A 163 -27.36 -23.35 -5.89
N ASP A 164 -27.77 -22.13 -6.28
CA ASP A 164 -26.96 -21.17 -7.00
C ASP A 164 -26.87 -19.87 -6.19
N ALA A 165 -25.68 -19.56 -5.68
CA ALA A 165 -25.42 -18.38 -4.86
C ALA A 165 -25.70 -17.08 -5.61
N SER A 166 -25.57 -17.06 -6.95
CA SER A 166 -25.85 -15.88 -7.75
C SER A 166 -27.32 -15.44 -7.75
N THR A 167 -28.24 -16.34 -7.36
CA THR A 167 -29.67 -16.04 -7.20
C THR A 167 -29.90 -14.90 -6.21
N ILE A 168 -29.06 -14.78 -5.18
CA ILE A 168 -29.18 -13.73 -4.17
C ILE A 168 -29.07 -12.32 -4.77
N LEU A 169 -28.33 -12.15 -5.88
CA LEU A 169 -28.14 -10.86 -6.52
C LEU A 169 -29.40 -10.32 -7.20
N ALA A 170 -30.35 -11.20 -7.50
CA ALA A 170 -31.66 -10.84 -8.03
C ALA A 170 -32.71 -10.63 -6.93
N GLU A 171 -32.51 -11.23 -5.76
CA GLU A 171 -33.45 -11.20 -4.64
C GLU A 171 -33.15 -10.07 -3.64
N GLU A 172 -31.88 -9.74 -3.44
CA GLU A 172 -31.39 -8.81 -2.43
C GLU A 172 -30.50 -7.72 -3.06
N ASP A 173 -30.49 -6.52 -2.47
CA ASP A 173 -29.68 -5.40 -2.96
C ASP A 173 -28.24 -5.44 -2.40
N ILE A 174 -27.48 -6.43 -2.85
CA ILE A 174 -26.07 -6.62 -2.49
C ILE A 174 -25.21 -5.46 -2.98
N ALA A 175 -25.54 -4.88 -4.14
CA ALA A 175 -24.87 -3.70 -4.67
C ALA A 175 -24.90 -2.51 -3.68
N ALA A 176 -26.05 -2.25 -3.07
CA ALA A 176 -26.19 -1.18 -2.08
C ALA A 176 -25.46 -1.51 -0.76
N LEU A 177 -25.33 -2.78 -0.39
CA LEU A 177 -24.45 -3.18 0.74
C LEU A 177 -22.97 -2.91 0.42
N ILE A 178 -22.51 -3.22 -0.79
CA ILE A 178 -21.12 -3.04 -1.22
C ILE A 178 -20.73 -1.56 -1.19
N ILE A 179 -21.55 -0.66 -1.75
CA ILE A 179 -21.20 0.77 -1.79
C ILE A 179 -21.64 1.55 -0.54
N ASN A 180 -22.17 0.85 0.48
CA ASN A 180 -22.73 1.41 1.71
C ASN A 180 -23.82 2.48 1.45
N GLU A 181 -24.75 2.21 0.53
CA GLU A 181 -25.89 3.10 0.23
C GLU A 181 -27.12 2.71 1.05
N GLU A 182 -27.48 3.55 2.02
CA GLU A 182 -28.57 3.27 2.96
C GLU A 182 -29.95 3.68 2.43
N LYS A 183 -30.05 4.81 1.70
CA LYS A 183 -31.33 5.52 1.57
C LYS A 183 -31.96 5.38 0.19
N ASP A 184 -31.15 5.47 -0.85
CA ASP A 184 -31.65 5.55 -2.21
C ASP A 184 -31.54 4.22 -2.96
N GLN A 185 -32.49 3.98 -3.87
CA GLN A 185 -32.41 2.84 -4.76
C GLN A 185 -31.37 3.09 -5.85
N LEU A 186 -30.40 2.18 -5.94
CA LEU A 186 -29.38 2.26 -6.98
C LEU A 186 -30.00 2.09 -8.37
N ALA A 187 -29.60 2.96 -9.30
CA ALA A 187 -29.92 2.81 -10.70
C ALA A 187 -29.40 1.45 -11.23
N PRO A 188 -30.13 0.77 -12.15
CA PRO A 188 -29.74 -0.54 -12.67
C PRO A 188 -28.31 -0.59 -13.23
N GLN A 189 -27.89 0.48 -13.93
CA GLN A 189 -26.55 0.60 -14.49
C GLN A 189 -25.43 0.55 -13.42
N ILE A 190 -25.69 1.09 -12.22
CA ILE A 190 -24.71 1.04 -11.11
C ILE A 190 -24.60 -0.38 -10.57
N LYS A 191 -25.73 -1.08 -10.42
CA LYS A 191 -25.75 -2.49 -10.00
C LYS A 191 -25.00 -3.37 -10.98
N GLU A 192 -25.24 -3.21 -12.29
CA GLU A 192 -24.52 -3.93 -13.34
C GLU A 192 -23.01 -3.68 -13.30
N ARG A 193 -22.59 -2.42 -13.09
CA ARG A 193 -21.16 -2.06 -12.94
C ARG A 193 -20.51 -2.76 -11.75
N ILE A 194 -21.19 -2.81 -10.60
CA ILE A 194 -20.69 -3.50 -9.40
C ILE A 194 -20.58 -5.00 -9.69
N TYR A 195 -21.64 -5.60 -10.24
CA TYR A 195 -21.71 -7.03 -10.53
C TYR A 195 -20.82 -7.49 -11.69
N THR A 196 -20.20 -6.57 -12.44
CA THR A 196 -19.15 -6.92 -13.42
C THR A 196 -17.93 -7.58 -12.74
N SER A 197 -17.72 -7.29 -11.45
CA SER A 197 -16.65 -7.90 -10.63
C SER A 197 -17.02 -9.26 -10.03
N LYS A 198 -18.17 -9.82 -10.41
CA LYS A 198 -18.64 -11.10 -9.90
C LYS A 198 -17.71 -12.24 -10.34
N LEU A 199 -17.21 -12.97 -9.36
CA LEU A 199 -16.50 -14.23 -9.51
C LEU A 199 -17.37 -15.34 -8.91
N GLN A 200 -17.54 -16.42 -9.66
CA GLN A 200 -18.29 -17.59 -9.23
C GLN A 200 -17.59 -18.80 -9.85
N TYR A 201 -17.12 -19.70 -9.01
CA TYR A 201 -16.33 -20.86 -9.43
C TYR A 201 -17.12 -22.15 -9.25
N TYR A 202 -17.84 -22.26 -8.14
CA TYR A 202 -18.86 -23.27 -7.92
C TYR A 202 -20.25 -22.64 -7.94
N LYS A 203 -21.30 -23.46 -8.09
CA LYS A 203 -22.67 -22.92 -8.08
C LYS A 203 -23.01 -22.26 -6.73
N ASN A 204 -22.47 -22.77 -5.64
CA ASN A 204 -22.77 -22.34 -4.28
C ASN A 204 -21.80 -21.29 -3.71
N ASP A 205 -20.76 -20.89 -4.45
CA ASP A 205 -19.85 -19.81 -4.06
C ASP A 205 -20.14 -18.53 -4.85
N LEU A 206 -19.67 -17.39 -4.33
CA LEU A 206 -19.77 -16.10 -4.98
C LEU A 206 -18.77 -15.14 -4.34
N ALA A 207 -18.06 -14.36 -5.14
CA ALA A 207 -17.31 -13.20 -4.65
C ALA A 207 -17.60 -11.99 -5.53
N ILE A 208 -17.85 -10.85 -4.91
CA ILE A 208 -17.96 -9.55 -5.57
C ILE A 208 -16.99 -8.63 -4.85
N ILE A 209 -16.04 -8.07 -5.59
CA ILE A 209 -14.95 -7.28 -5.04
C ILE A 209 -15.09 -5.88 -5.60
N ASP A 210 -15.11 -4.88 -4.74
CA ASP A 210 -15.06 -3.47 -5.13
C ASP A 210 -13.91 -2.75 -4.40
N TRP A 211 -13.75 -1.46 -4.68
CA TRP A 211 -12.58 -0.68 -4.25
C TRP A 211 -12.44 -0.55 -2.73
N ASN A 212 -13.55 -0.49 -1.97
CA ASN A 212 -13.55 -0.34 -0.50
C ASN A 212 -14.27 -1.48 0.25
N SER A 213 -14.94 -2.38 -0.48
CA SER A 213 -15.62 -3.52 0.14
C SER A 213 -15.73 -4.75 -0.76
N ALA A 214 -15.98 -5.90 -0.14
CA ALA A 214 -16.29 -7.14 -0.85
C ALA A 214 -17.45 -7.89 -0.19
N PHE A 215 -18.19 -8.63 -1.00
CA PHE A 215 -19.22 -9.57 -0.57
C PHE A 215 -18.86 -10.98 -1.04
N ILE A 216 -18.78 -11.92 -0.11
CA ILE A 216 -18.32 -13.28 -0.36
C ILE A 216 -19.34 -14.27 0.22
N ILE A 217 -19.69 -15.28 -0.57
CA ILE A 217 -20.38 -16.48 -0.15
C ILE A 217 -19.40 -17.64 -0.33
N GLU A 218 -18.99 -18.26 0.78
CA GLU A 218 -18.05 -19.39 0.78
C GLU A 218 -18.53 -20.47 1.77
N PRO A 219 -19.30 -21.46 1.29
CA PRO A 219 -19.91 -22.47 2.15
C PRO A 219 -18.92 -23.42 2.84
N SER A 220 -17.68 -23.54 2.36
CA SER A 220 -16.66 -24.36 3.01
C SER A 220 -16.13 -23.73 4.29
N GLY A 221 -16.31 -22.42 4.48
CA GLY A 221 -15.67 -21.67 5.56
C GLY A 221 -14.19 -21.37 5.31
N SER A 222 -13.68 -21.57 4.08
CA SER A 222 -12.30 -21.22 3.73
C SER A 222 -12.09 -19.71 3.74
N MET A 223 -10.95 -19.28 4.29
CA MET A 223 -10.53 -17.88 4.37
C MET A 223 -9.65 -17.45 3.18
N ASP A 224 -9.41 -18.34 2.21
CA ASP A 224 -8.48 -18.09 1.10
C ASP A 224 -8.80 -16.81 0.31
N ILE A 225 -10.08 -16.53 0.02
CA ILE A 225 -10.48 -15.30 -0.71
C ILE A 225 -10.25 -14.05 0.17
N PRO A 226 -10.74 -13.97 1.42
CA PRO A 226 -10.35 -12.91 2.35
C PRO A 226 -8.84 -12.70 2.47
N ASP A 227 -8.05 -13.77 2.53
CA ASP A 227 -6.60 -13.72 2.66
C ASP A 227 -5.92 -13.12 1.41
N VAL A 228 -6.39 -13.47 0.21
CA VAL A 228 -5.92 -12.87 -1.05
C VAL A 228 -6.30 -11.39 -1.14
N ILE A 229 -7.51 -11.02 -0.72
CA ILE A 229 -7.95 -9.61 -0.71
C ILE A 229 -7.13 -8.81 0.29
N GLU A 230 -6.90 -9.33 1.50
CA GLU A 230 -6.06 -8.71 2.51
C GLU A 230 -4.63 -8.53 1.98
N PHE A 231 -4.06 -9.54 1.31
CA PHE A 231 -2.76 -9.42 0.68
C PHE A 231 -2.71 -8.32 -0.38
N ALA A 232 -3.72 -8.26 -1.27
CA ALA A 232 -3.83 -7.18 -2.25
C ALA A 232 -3.95 -5.80 -1.59
N LEU A 233 -4.67 -5.68 -0.48
CA LEU A 233 -4.78 -4.44 0.28
C LEU A 233 -3.43 -3.99 0.86
N ASN A 234 -2.62 -4.94 1.34
CA ASN A 234 -1.26 -4.63 1.83
C ASN A 234 -0.34 -4.18 0.69
N GLN A 235 -0.45 -4.78 -0.50
CA GLN A 235 0.30 -4.35 -1.69
C GLN A 235 -0.14 -2.96 -2.18
N LEU A 236 -1.44 -2.65 -2.07
CA LEU A 236 -1.95 -1.29 -2.36
C LEU A 236 -1.30 -0.24 -1.47
N LEU A 237 -1.29 -0.50 -0.16
CA LEU A 237 -0.67 0.38 0.83
C LEU A 237 0.81 0.64 0.50
N GLU A 238 1.54 -0.41 0.14
CA GLU A 238 2.97 -0.33 -0.19
C GLU A 238 3.22 0.52 -1.44
N MET A 239 2.44 0.32 -2.51
CA MET A 239 2.54 1.19 -3.69
C MET A 239 2.26 2.66 -3.35
N ARG A 240 1.24 2.93 -2.52
CA ARG A 240 0.94 4.30 -2.09
C ARG A 240 2.05 4.90 -1.24
N TYR A 241 2.70 4.09 -0.39
CA TYR A 241 3.83 4.54 0.41
C TYR A 241 5.00 4.96 -0.50
N TYR A 242 5.35 4.13 -1.47
CA TYR A 242 6.42 4.46 -2.42
C TYR A 242 6.07 5.65 -3.30
N ASP A 243 4.83 5.76 -3.75
CA ASP A 243 4.35 6.92 -4.50
C ASP A 243 4.53 8.24 -3.72
N ASP A 244 4.16 8.25 -2.44
CA ASP A 244 4.33 9.37 -1.50
C ASP A 244 5.83 9.66 -1.20
N LEU A 245 6.64 8.61 -1.02
CA LEU A 245 8.07 8.72 -0.74
C LEU A 245 8.81 9.35 -1.92
N LEU A 246 8.53 8.86 -3.14
CA LEU A 246 9.10 9.37 -4.37
C LEU A 246 8.69 10.84 -4.60
N ASP A 247 7.44 11.21 -4.30
CA ASP A 247 7.01 12.61 -4.39
C ASP A 247 7.80 13.54 -3.47
N LYS A 248 8.07 13.11 -2.24
CA LYS A 248 8.89 13.90 -1.30
C LYS A 248 10.32 14.04 -1.81
N LYS A 249 10.94 12.93 -2.24
CA LYS A 249 12.31 12.92 -2.77
C LYS A 249 12.46 13.75 -4.05
N LEU A 250 11.47 13.68 -4.94
CA LEU A 250 11.45 14.47 -6.16
C LEU A 250 11.37 15.98 -5.86
N LYS A 251 10.54 16.41 -4.89
CA LYS A 251 10.49 17.81 -4.42
C LYS A 251 11.83 18.28 -3.83
N ASP A 252 12.50 17.42 -3.07
CA ASP A 252 13.82 17.73 -2.51
C ASP A 252 14.89 17.90 -3.60
N LEU A 253 14.83 17.08 -4.66
CA LEU A 253 15.71 17.20 -5.83
C LEU A 253 15.46 18.52 -6.57
N TYR A 254 14.21 18.85 -6.89
CA TYR A 254 13.87 20.11 -7.55
C TYR A 254 14.37 21.33 -6.75
N SER A 255 14.14 21.35 -5.44
CA SER A 255 14.58 22.43 -4.56
C SER A 255 16.11 22.59 -4.56
N ALA A 256 16.85 21.47 -4.62
CA ALA A 256 18.31 21.49 -4.69
C ALA A 256 18.84 22.04 -6.04
N VAL A 257 18.10 21.87 -7.14
CA VAL A 257 18.43 22.43 -8.45
C VAL A 257 18.15 23.94 -8.49
N GLU A 258 16.98 24.38 -8.01
CA GLU A 258 16.59 25.80 -8.03
C GLU A 258 17.47 26.70 -7.16
N LEU A 259 17.94 26.19 -6.01
CA LEU A 259 18.77 26.97 -5.08
C LEU A 259 20.22 27.17 -5.56
N LYS A 260 20.62 26.62 -6.71
CA LYS A 260 22.00 26.69 -7.23
C LYS A 260 22.14 27.53 -8.50
N GLU A 261 21.59 28.74 -8.50
CA GLU A 261 22.13 29.84 -9.31
C GLU A 261 23.36 30.49 -8.64
N MET A 262 24.53 29.84 -8.49
CA MET A 262 25.74 30.60 -8.04
C MET A 262 27.11 30.07 -8.52
N SER A 263 27.82 31.01 -9.16
CA SER A 263 29.28 31.22 -9.31
C SER A 263 30.20 30.09 -9.81
N ILE A 264 30.86 30.38 -10.93
CA ILE A 264 31.75 29.55 -11.76
C ILE A 264 33.10 29.17 -11.10
N PHE A 265 33.39 29.65 -9.89
CA PHE A 265 34.75 29.63 -9.30
C PHE A 265 34.89 28.98 -7.92
N SER A 266 33.88 28.31 -7.37
CA SER A 266 33.98 27.74 -6.01
C SER A 266 34.39 26.26 -5.98
N SER A 267 35.19 25.85 -4.99
CA SER A 267 35.60 24.46 -4.73
C SER A 267 34.46 23.52 -4.29
N ARG A 268 33.21 24.00 -4.31
CA ARG A 268 31.99 23.26 -3.94
C ARG A 268 31.52 22.31 -5.04
N TYR A 269 32.27 22.19 -6.13
CA TYR A 269 31.97 21.37 -7.31
C TYR A 269 32.08 19.86 -7.04
N THR A 270 33.10 19.45 -6.29
CA THR A 270 33.27 18.04 -5.89
C THR A 270 32.18 17.62 -4.91
N ASP A 271 31.83 18.51 -3.97
CA ASP A 271 30.77 18.27 -2.99
C ASP A 271 29.41 18.13 -3.67
N LEU A 272 29.16 18.91 -4.73
CA LEU A 272 27.95 18.84 -5.55
C LEU A 272 27.80 17.53 -6.33
N ALA A 273 28.89 17.04 -6.92
CA ALA A 273 28.90 15.78 -7.65
C ALA A 273 28.79 14.57 -6.71
N LEU A 274 29.41 14.65 -5.52
CA LEU A 274 29.26 13.66 -4.45
C LEU A 274 27.83 13.67 -3.90
N GLU A 275 27.24 14.85 -3.68
CA GLU A 275 25.85 15.00 -3.22
C GLU A 275 24.86 14.45 -4.25
N ALA A 276 25.06 14.72 -5.55
CA ALA A 276 24.25 14.17 -6.63
C ALA A 276 24.40 12.65 -6.77
N GLY A 277 25.63 12.13 -6.63
CA GLY A 277 25.90 10.69 -6.65
C GLY A 277 25.30 9.95 -5.46
N GLN A 278 25.37 10.54 -4.25
CA GLN A 278 24.71 10.00 -3.06
C GLN A 278 23.20 9.97 -3.22
N ARG A 279 22.60 11.06 -3.73
CA ARG A 279 21.17 11.10 -4.05
C ARG A 279 20.79 10.05 -5.08
N TYR A 280 21.59 9.84 -6.13
CA TYR A 280 21.34 8.78 -7.11
C TYR A 280 21.36 7.39 -6.48
N ILE A 281 22.28 7.11 -5.56
CA ILE A 281 22.33 5.84 -4.83
C ILE A 281 21.07 5.66 -3.97
N GLU A 282 20.66 6.68 -3.21
CA GLU A 282 19.42 6.63 -2.43
C GLU A 282 18.20 6.34 -3.32
N ILE A 283 18.18 6.87 -4.54
CA ILE A 283 17.09 6.67 -5.50
C ILE A 283 17.14 5.26 -6.07
N ALA A 284 18.33 4.76 -6.40
CA ALA A 284 18.51 3.39 -6.88
C ALA A 284 18.09 2.36 -5.81
N GLU A 285 18.38 2.62 -4.54
CA GLU A 285 17.90 1.81 -3.42
C GLU A 285 16.37 1.83 -3.32
N ILE A 286 15.71 2.98 -3.54
CA ILE A 286 14.24 3.06 -3.58
C ILE A 286 13.67 2.31 -4.79
N VAL A 287 14.31 2.42 -5.96
CA VAL A 287 13.92 1.66 -7.17
C VAL A 287 13.99 0.17 -6.89
N GLU A 288 15.10 -0.31 -6.32
CA GLU A 288 15.28 -1.71 -5.97
C GLU A 288 14.24 -2.17 -4.93
N ALA A 289 13.93 -1.33 -3.94
CA ALA A 289 12.89 -1.62 -2.95
C ALA A 289 11.49 -1.73 -3.60
N VAL A 290 11.16 -0.82 -4.53
CA VAL A 290 9.90 -0.86 -5.30
C VAL A 290 9.83 -2.13 -6.16
N GLU A 291 10.89 -2.46 -6.90
CA GLU A 291 10.90 -3.65 -7.76
C GLU A 291 10.78 -4.95 -6.95
N ASN A 292 11.43 -5.02 -5.78
CA ASN A 292 11.37 -6.18 -4.88
C ASN A 292 10.05 -6.28 -4.11
N SER A 293 9.34 -5.16 -3.92
CA SER A 293 8.06 -5.14 -3.19
C SER A 293 6.92 -5.84 -3.93
N LEU A 294 6.93 -5.80 -5.26
CA LEU A 294 5.84 -6.31 -6.09
C LEU A 294 5.90 -7.83 -6.19
N LYS A 295 5.06 -8.50 -5.38
CA LYS A 295 5.05 -9.96 -5.28
C LYS A 295 4.07 -10.61 -6.25
N VAL A 296 4.46 -11.80 -6.74
CA VAL A 296 3.70 -12.58 -7.73
C VAL A 296 2.95 -13.73 -7.05
N ILE A 297 1.66 -13.88 -7.35
CA ILE A 297 0.84 -15.01 -6.88
C ILE A 297 0.89 -16.15 -7.89
N GLY A 298 1.12 -17.39 -7.43
CA GLY A 298 1.37 -18.54 -8.32
C GLY A 298 0.22 -19.48 -8.66
N ASP A 299 -0.94 -19.46 -7.99
CA ASP A 299 -2.07 -20.36 -8.32
C ASP A 299 -3.17 -19.69 -9.17
N LEU A 300 -3.82 -20.45 -10.06
CA LEU A 300 -4.78 -20.00 -11.07
C LEU A 300 -6.08 -19.42 -10.47
N TYR A 301 -6.60 -20.01 -9.40
CA TYR A 301 -7.82 -19.52 -8.72
C TYR A 301 -7.54 -18.22 -7.96
N HIS A 302 -6.51 -18.25 -7.11
CA HIS A 302 -6.06 -17.12 -6.30
C HIS A 302 -5.60 -15.95 -7.17
N SER A 303 -4.94 -16.21 -8.30
CA SER A 303 -4.59 -15.18 -9.27
C SER A 303 -5.80 -14.53 -9.93
N THR A 304 -6.94 -15.21 -10.06
CA THR A 304 -8.16 -14.59 -10.59
C THR A 304 -8.78 -13.63 -9.59
N VAL A 305 -8.89 -14.04 -8.31
CA VAL A 305 -9.32 -13.14 -7.21
C VAL A 305 -8.38 -11.95 -7.10
N PHE A 306 -7.07 -12.20 -7.08
CA PHE A 306 -6.06 -11.15 -6.98
C PHE A 306 -6.13 -10.19 -8.16
N ARG A 307 -6.21 -10.69 -9.40
CA ARG A 307 -6.36 -9.82 -10.59
C ARG A 307 -7.61 -8.95 -10.52
N MET A 308 -8.72 -9.49 -10.00
CA MET A 308 -9.93 -8.70 -9.78
C MET A 308 -9.70 -7.62 -8.72
N ALA A 309 -9.11 -7.97 -7.57
CA ALA A 309 -8.75 -7.03 -6.52
C ALA A 309 -7.77 -5.95 -7.01
N SER A 310 -6.66 -6.32 -7.68
CA SER A 310 -5.69 -5.40 -8.27
C SER A 310 -6.32 -4.43 -9.27
N ASN A 311 -7.28 -4.90 -10.08
CA ASN A 311 -8.01 -4.03 -11.00
C ASN A 311 -8.86 -3.02 -10.23
N LYS A 312 -9.63 -3.48 -9.22
CA LYS A 312 -10.48 -2.63 -8.39
C LYS A 312 -9.71 -1.65 -7.53
N PHE A 313 -8.52 -2.04 -7.07
CA PHE A 313 -7.58 -1.21 -6.33
C PHE A 313 -6.71 -0.33 -7.24
N ARG A 314 -6.92 -0.42 -8.56
CA ARG A 314 -6.24 0.41 -9.58
C ARG A 314 -4.72 0.31 -9.52
N PHE A 315 -4.19 -0.90 -9.34
CA PHE A 315 -2.75 -1.15 -9.26
C PHE A 315 -1.98 -0.57 -10.45
N SER A 316 -2.55 -0.65 -11.66
CA SER A 316 -1.93 -0.08 -12.88
C SER A 316 -1.68 1.41 -12.78
N ASP A 317 -2.57 2.14 -12.12
CA ASP A 317 -2.51 3.60 -12.04
C ASP A 317 -1.44 4.02 -11.03
N TRP A 318 -1.37 3.32 -9.90
CA TRP A 318 -0.30 3.49 -8.91
C TRP A 318 1.07 3.13 -9.49
N GLN A 319 1.17 1.98 -10.16
CA GLN A 319 2.41 1.57 -10.82
C GLN A 319 2.85 2.59 -11.86
N SER A 320 1.92 3.06 -12.72
CA SER A 320 2.24 4.10 -13.70
C SER A 320 2.69 5.41 -13.05
N SER A 321 2.12 5.79 -11.91
CA SER A 321 2.54 6.97 -11.16
C SER A 321 3.97 6.84 -10.63
N ILE A 322 4.28 5.69 -10.03
CA ILE A 322 5.63 5.35 -9.53
C ILE A 322 6.65 5.35 -10.67
N ASP A 323 6.36 4.66 -11.78
CA ASP A 323 7.24 4.58 -12.94
C ASP A 323 7.57 5.98 -13.50
N ASN A 324 6.56 6.83 -13.66
CA ASN A 324 6.75 8.21 -14.12
C ASN A 324 7.62 9.03 -13.15
N LYS A 325 7.46 8.84 -11.83
CA LYS A 325 8.27 9.53 -10.82
C LYS A 325 9.72 9.07 -10.89
N LEU A 326 9.96 7.77 -11.03
CA LEU A 326 11.30 7.20 -11.21
C LEU A 326 11.98 7.74 -12.48
N ASP A 327 11.27 7.76 -13.61
CA ASP A 327 11.76 8.31 -14.87
C ASP A 327 12.17 9.79 -14.75
N ASN A 328 11.30 10.61 -14.13
CA ASN A 328 11.59 12.03 -13.88
C ASN A 328 12.83 12.21 -12.98
N MET A 329 12.99 11.37 -11.95
CA MET A 329 14.15 11.41 -11.05
C MET A 329 15.44 11.02 -11.78
N ALA A 330 15.39 10.01 -12.64
CA ALA A 330 16.52 9.60 -13.47
C ALA A 330 16.92 10.71 -14.45
N GLU A 331 15.94 11.37 -15.09
CA GLU A 331 16.18 12.50 -15.99
C GLU A 331 16.84 13.69 -15.27
N LEU A 332 16.34 14.06 -14.09
CA LEU A 332 16.93 15.13 -13.27
C LEU A 332 18.37 14.81 -12.82
N CYS A 333 18.62 13.58 -12.39
CA CYS A 333 19.97 13.14 -12.05
C CYS A 333 20.91 13.26 -13.26
N LYS A 334 20.45 12.87 -14.44
CA LYS A 334 21.21 13.01 -15.69
C LYS A 334 21.48 14.47 -16.03
N LEU A 335 20.49 15.36 -15.93
CA LEU A 335 20.68 16.80 -16.16
C LEU A 335 21.69 17.43 -15.20
N LEU A 336 21.69 16.99 -13.93
CA LEU A 336 22.69 17.41 -12.95
C LEU A 336 24.11 16.96 -13.34
N LEU A 337 24.26 15.71 -13.80
CA LEU A 337 25.54 15.16 -14.28
C LEU A 337 26.01 15.80 -15.60
N ASP A 338 25.11 16.12 -16.52
CA ASP A 338 25.43 16.76 -17.80
C ASP A 338 25.91 18.21 -17.59
N ASN A 339 25.27 18.96 -16.68
CA ASN A 339 25.73 20.30 -16.28
C ASN A 339 27.15 20.29 -15.70
N ILE A 340 27.51 19.24 -14.98
CA ILE A 340 28.86 19.04 -14.40
C ILE A 340 29.90 18.85 -15.52
N THR A 341 29.54 18.20 -16.62
CA THR A 341 30.45 17.87 -17.74
C THR A 341 30.59 19.02 -18.74
N SER A 342 29.48 19.67 -19.12
CA SER A 342 29.48 20.82 -20.05
C SER A 342 30.29 22.02 -19.49
N ARG A 343 30.21 22.26 -18.17
CA ARG A 343 31.01 23.33 -17.53
C ARG A 343 32.52 23.08 -17.55
N ARG A 344 32.99 21.82 -17.52
CA ARG A 344 34.42 21.51 -17.68
C ARG A 344 34.91 21.88 -19.08
N SER A 345 34.08 21.64 -20.09
CA SER A 345 34.36 22.02 -21.48
C SER A 345 34.50 23.54 -21.61
N HIS A 346 33.56 24.31 -21.06
CA HIS A 346 33.62 25.77 -21.09
C HIS A 346 34.78 26.37 -20.29
N LEU A 347 35.16 25.77 -19.15
CA LEU A 347 36.30 26.25 -18.37
C LEU A 347 37.62 26.00 -19.11
N LEU A 348 37.75 24.85 -19.78
CA LEU A 348 38.90 24.53 -20.64
C LEU A 348 38.95 25.48 -21.85
N GLU A 349 37.81 25.76 -22.47
CA GLU A 349 37.68 26.76 -23.53
C GLU A 349 38.10 28.16 -23.06
N LEU A 350 37.65 28.60 -21.89
CA LEU A 350 37.98 29.91 -21.33
C LEU A 350 39.47 30.00 -20.93
N ILE A 351 40.06 28.92 -20.42
CA ILE A 351 41.51 28.80 -20.19
C ILE A 351 42.28 28.93 -21.51
N ILE A 352 41.85 28.22 -22.57
CA ILE A 352 42.46 28.32 -23.90
C ILE A 352 42.36 29.75 -24.44
N ILE A 353 41.17 30.37 -24.38
CA ILE A 353 40.96 31.75 -24.82
C ILE A 353 41.84 32.72 -24.02
N ALA A 354 41.96 32.54 -22.70
CA ALA A 354 42.81 33.36 -21.84
C ALA A 354 44.30 33.19 -22.17
N LEU A 355 44.77 31.96 -22.38
CA LEU A 355 46.14 31.66 -22.80
C LEU A 355 46.47 32.32 -24.14
N ILE A 356 45.59 32.15 -25.13
CA ILE A 356 45.71 32.78 -26.45
C ILE A 356 45.74 34.30 -26.32
N SER A 357 44.87 34.88 -25.48
CA SER A 357 44.82 36.34 -25.28
C SER A 357 46.09 36.87 -24.63
N ILE A 358 46.63 36.19 -23.61
CA ILE A 358 47.88 36.57 -22.94
C ILE A 358 49.07 36.52 -23.90
N GLU A 359 49.10 35.57 -24.84
CA GLU A 359 50.16 35.45 -25.84
C GLU A 359 50.02 36.47 -26.99
N LEU A 360 48.80 36.74 -27.45
CA LEU A 360 48.54 37.66 -28.57
C LEU A 360 48.73 39.14 -28.20
N ILE A 361 48.37 39.56 -27.00
CA ILE A 361 48.49 40.97 -26.57
C ILE A 361 49.92 41.53 -26.72
N PRO A 362 50.98 40.87 -26.21
CA PRO A 362 52.35 41.36 -26.38
C PRO A 362 52.82 41.30 -27.84
N PHE A 363 52.41 40.29 -28.61
CA PHE A 363 52.73 40.16 -30.02
C PHE A 363 52.12 41.31 -30.86
N VAL A 364 50.84 41.61 -30.65
CA VAL A 364 50.15 42.72 -31.32
C VAL A 364 50.75 44.06 -30.91
N LYS A 365 51.13 44.23 -29.64
CA LYS A 365 51.79 45.45 -29.15
C LYS A 365 53.14 45.67 -29.83
N GLN A 366 53.95 44.62 -29.96
CA GLN A 366 55.22 44.69 -30.70
C GLN A 366 55.02 45.04 -32.18
N LEU A 367 53.98 44.52 -32.81
CA LEU A 367 53.68 44.78 -34.22
C LEU A 367 53.24 46.22 -34.46
N ILE A 368 52.45 46.79 -33.55
CA ILE A 368 52.07 48.22 -33.56
C ILE A 368 53.29 49.12 -33.35
N ASP A 369 54.17 48.78 -32.41
CA ASP A 369 55.41 49.54 -32.17
C ASP A 369 56.38 49.48 -33.37
N TYR A 370 56.36 48.40 -34.15
CA TYR A 370 57.12 48.27 -35.40
C TYR A 370 56.53 49.11 -36.54
N MET A 371 55.20 49.23 -36.63
CA MET A 371 54.53 50.04 -37.65
C MET A 371 54.58 51.55 -37.37
N ASN A 372 54.74 51.95 -36.11
CA ASN A 372 54.87 53.35 -35.69
C ASN A 372 56.32 53.88 -35.72
N ARG A 373 57.28 53.02 -36.09
CA ARG A 373 58.67 53.40 -36.41
C ARG A 373 58.84 53.47 -37.92
#